data_AF-A0A930AS64-F1
#
_entry.id   AF-A0A930AS64-F1
#
_cell.length_a   1.000
_cell.length_b   1.000
_cell.length_c   1.000
_cell.angle_alpha   90.00
_cell.angle_beta   90.00
_cell.angle_gamma   90.00
#
_symmetry.space_group_name_H-M   'P 1'
#
loop_
_entity.id
_entity.type
_entity.pdbx_description
1 polymer ?
#
loop_
_entity_poly.entity_id
_entity_poly.type
_entity_poly.pdbx_seq_one_letter_code
_entity_poly.pdbx_strand_id
1 'polypeptide(L)'
;MQKKKNRVKHRNEQYLQQKAEAERKAEAAIATEIELSGPLTVKELAEKMGREVSEIIKKLMLLGVMASINQEVDVDTATIVAEEFGVTVTEVEPEEDPTDIIEIEDAPETLKPRPPVVTIMGHVDHGKTSLLDVIRQTNVTAGEAGGITQHIGAYQVRYNDNKITFLDTPGHE
;
A
#
# COMPACT_ATOMS: atom_id res chain seq x y z
N MET A 1 29.04 57.29 -18.33
CA MET A 1 28.84 55.89 -18.78
C MET A 1 29.35 54.80 -17.82
N GLN A 2 30.25 55.09 -16.87
CA GLN A 2 30.86 54.06 -15.99
C GLN A 2 29.92 53.50 -14.89
N LYS A 3 28.99 54.29 -14.34
CA LYS A 3 28.07 53.84 -13.28
C LYS A 3 27.08 52.74 -13.70
N LYS A 4 26.70 52.68 -14.99
CA LYS A 4 25.81 51.61 -15.52
C LYS A 4 26.52 50.27 -15.66
N LYS A 5 27.84 50.24 -15.94
CA LYS A 5 28.62 49.00 -16.08
C LYS A 5 28.80 48.27 -14.74
N ASN A 6 29.01 48.99 -13.64
CA ASN A 6 29.14 48.38 -12.30
C ASN A 6 27.84 47.74 -11.80
N ARG A 7 26.68 48.33 -12.13
CA ARG A 7 25.37 47.80 -11.70
C ARG A 7 25.00 46.49 -12.40
N VAL A 8 25.47 46.29 -13.64
CA VAL A 8 25.28 45.05 -14.40
C VAL A 8 26.21 43.95 -13.88
N LYS A 9 27.47 44.30 -13.55
CA LYS A 9 28.46 43.36 -13.01
C LYS A 9 28.01 42.77 -11.67
N HIS A 10 27.52 43.63 -10.77
CA HIS A 10 27.06 43.23 -9.44
C HIS A 10 25.78 42.37 -9.47
N ARG A 11 24.92 42.56 -10.48
CA ARG A 11 23.72 41.72 -10.71
C ARG A 11 24.08 40.34 -11.25
N ASN A 12 25.13 40.24 -12.07
CA ASN A 12 25.60 38.97 -12.61
C ASN A 12 26.31 38.13 -11.54
N GLU A 13 27.09 38.76 -10.65
CA GLU A 13 27.70 38.09 -9.50
C GLU A 13 26.66 37.56 -8.51
N GLN A 14 25.58 38.31 -8.25
CA GLN A 14 24.46 37.84 -7.42
C GLN A 14 23.71 36.66 -8.05
N TYR A 15 23.49 36.66 -9.37
CA TYR A 15 22.86 35.54 -10.08
C TYR A 15 23.75 34.27 -10.04
N LEU A 16 25.06 34.42 -10.22
CA LEU A 16 26.02 33.31 -10.12
C LEU A 16 26.10 32.75 -8.70
N GLN A 17 26.06 33.61 -7.68
CA GLN A 17 26.02 33.18 -6.27
C GLN A 17 24.72 32.46 -5.92
N GLN A 18 23.55 32.97 -6.34
CA GLN A 18 22.27 32.29 -6.14
C GLN A 18 22.21 30.95 -6.87
N LYS A 19 22.75 30.86 -8.08
CA LYS A 19 22.83 29.60 -8.83
C LYS A 19 23.74 28.59 -8.13
N ALA A 20 24.92 29.00 -7.68
CA ALA A 20 25.85 28.14 -6.95
C ALA A 20 25.30 27.69 -5.58
N GLU A 21 24.52 28.54 -4.90
CA GLU A 21 23.88 28.19 -3.63
C GLU A 21 22.69 27.24 -3.83
N ALA A 22 21.93 27.41 -4.93
CA ALA A 22 20.90 26.47 -5.34
C ALA A 22 21.48 25.11 -5.74
N GLU A 23 22.60 25.09 -6.48
CA GLU A 23 23.33 23.88 -6.84
C GLU A 23 23.85 23.14 -5.59
N ARG A 24 24.42 23.86 -4.60
CA ARG A 24 24.84 23.23 -3.33
C ARG A 24 23.68 22.69 -2.50
N LYS A 25 22.54 23.38 -2.48
CA LYS A 25 21.34 22.90 -1.79
C LYS A 25 20.74 21.68 -2.49
N ALA A 26 20.78 21.64 -3.82
CA ALA A 26 20.40 20.47 -4.59
C ALA A 26 21.37 19.30 -4.33
N GLU A 27 22.69 19.56 -4.25
CA GLU A 27 23.68 18.54 -3.91
C GLU A 27 23.47 17.97 -2.50
N ALA A 28 23.07 18.79 -1.52
CA ALA A 28 22.79 18.35 -0.17
C ALA A 28 21.47 17.59 0.00
N ALA A 29 20.58 17.65 -1.00
CA ALA A 29 19.29 16.94 -0.99
C ALA A 29 19.36 15.55 -1.65
N ILE A 30 20.50 15.20 -2.23
CA ILE A 30 20.71 13.88 -2.83
C ILE A 30 20.89 12.86 -1.71
N ALA A 31 20.05 11.83 -1.72
CA ALA A 31 20.19 10.71 -0.79
C ALA A 31 21.50 9.95 -1.09
N THR A 32 22.32 9.72 -0.06
CA THR A 32 23.56 8.93 -0.19
C THR A 32 23.28 7.42 -0.15
N GLU A 33 22.16 7.04 0.46
CA GLU A 33 21.68 5.66 0.58
C GLU A 33 20.18 5.63 0.32
N ILE A 34 19.70 4.64 -0.43
CA ILE A 34 18.27 4.39 -0.67
C ILE A 34 17.92 2.95 -0.35
N GLU A 35 16.71 2.76 0.16
CA GLU A 35 16.14 1.45 0.43
C GLU A 35 15.15 1.08 -0.67
N LEU A 36 15.36 -0.07 -1.32
CA LEU A 36 14.48 -0.60 -2.35
C LEU A 36 13.80 -1.88 -1.84
N SER A 37 12.49 -1.95 -2.07
CA SER A 37 11.59 -2.97 -1.53
C SER A 37 10.76 -3.61 -2.65
N GLY A 38 11.46 -4.07 -3.70
CA GLY A 38 10.84 -4.58 -4.94
C GLY A 38 10.84 -3.57 -6.10
N PRO A 39 10.18 -3.92 -7.23
CA PRO A 39 10.10 -3.06 -8.41
C PRO A 39 9.44 -1.73 -8.07
N LEU A 40 9.95 -0.65 -8.65
CA LEU A 40 9.43 0.70 -8.43
C LEU A 40 9.39 1.50 -9.72
N THR A 41 8.54 2.53 -9.75
CA THR A 41 8.46 3.41 -10.91
C THR A 41 9.68 4.33 -11.00
N VAL A 42 10.00 4.79 -12.22
CA VAL A 42 11.06 5.79 -12.44
C VAL A 42 10.86 7.04 -11.59
N LYS A 43 9.60 7.45 -11.38
CA LYS A 43 9.23 8.57 -10.51
C LYS A 43 9.61 8.31 -9.06
N GLU A 44 9.27 7.16 -8.51
CA GLU A 44 9.58 6.78 -7.12
C GLU A 44 11.08 6.65 -6.90
N LEU A 45 11.81 6.11 -7.89
CA LEU A 45 13.27 6.04 -7.85
C LEU A 45 13.87 7.46 -7.76
N ALA A 46 13.34 8.41 -8.53
CA ALA A 46 13.77 9.81 -8.49
C ALA A 46 13.51 10.49 -7.15
N GLU A 47 12.32 10.27 -6.59
CA GLU A 47 11.95 10.80 -5.28
C GLU A 47 12.84 10.22 -4.17
N LYS A 48 13.09 8.91 -4.18
CA LYS A 48 13.98 8.24 -3.21
C LYS A 48 15.43 8.74 -3.31
N MET A 49 15.93 8.96 -4.52
CA MET A 49 17.30 9.46 -4.73
C MET A 49 17.45 10.97 -4.52
N GLY A 50 16.35 11.74 -4.39
CA GLY A 50 16.38 13.19 -4.37
C GLY A 50 16.88 13.80 -5.68
N ARG A 51 16.61 13.14 -6.82
CA ARG A 51 17.09 13.52 -8.16
C ARG A 51 15.94 13.93 -9.06
N GLU A 52 16.24 14.67 -10.12
CA GLU A 52 15.24 14.94 -11.14
C GLU A 52 14.95 13.68 -11.96
N VAL A 53 13.66 13.41 -12.20
CA VAL A 53 13.19 12.31 -13.08
C VAL A 53 13.87 12.37 -14.46
N SER A 54 14.15 13.58 -14.96
CA SER A 54 14.80 13.80 -16.25
C SER A 54 16.24 13.26 -16.32
N GLU A 55 16.96 13.26 -15.20
CA GLU A 55 18.34 12.74 -15.10
C GLU A 55 18.35 11.22 -15.07
N ILE A 56 17.40 10.62 -14.35
CA ILE A 56 17.26 9.17 -14.26
C ILE A 56 16.84 8.57 -15.61
N ILE A 57 15.88 9.20 -16.32
CA ILE A 57 15.49 8.76 -17.67
C ILE A 57 16.69 8.78 -18.63
N LYS A 58 17.55 9.81 -18.55
CA LYS A 58 18.77 9.87 -19.39
C LYS A 58 19.73 8.72 -19.09
N LYS A 59 19.90 8.35 -17.81
CA LYS A 59 20.76 7.21 -17.44
C LYS A 59 20.17 5.88 -17.87
N LEU A 60 18.88 5.67 -17.68
CA LEU A 60 18.16 4.50 -18.18
C LEU A 60 18.34 4.35 -19.70
N MET A 61 18.24 5.45 -20.46
CA MET A 61 18.50 5.44 -21.90
C MET A 61 19.95 5.05 -22.26
N LEU A 62 20.95 5.46 -21.47
CA LEU A 62 22.35 5.07 -21.68
C LEU A 62 22.57 3.57 -21.41
N LEU A 63 21.82 2.99 -20.47
CA LEU A 63 21.78 1.56 -20.19
C LEU A 63 20.97 0.76 -21.23
N GLY A 64 20.37 1.44 -22.22
CA GLY A 64 19.54 0.81 -23.26
C GLY A 64 18.10 0.54 -22.84
N VAL A 65 17.69 1.00 -21.65
CA VAL A 65 16.35 0.84 -21.10
C VAL A 65 15.52 2.10 -21.38
N MET A 66 14.53 1.97 -22.27
CA MET A 66 13.56 3.05 -22.50
C MET A 66 12.42 2.94 -21.49
N ALA A 67 12.43 3.82 -20.49
CA ALA A 67 11.39 3.90 -19.48
C ALA A 67 10.74 5.29 -19.44
N SER A 68 9.42 5.32 -19.25
CA SER A 68 8.66 6.56 -18.98
C SER A 68 8.51 6.82 -17.48
N ILE A 69 8.05 8.02 -17.10
CA ILE A 69 7.95 8.46 -15.69
C ILE A 69 7.20 7.46 -14.79
N ASN A 70 6.11 6.88 -15.29
CA ASN A 70 5.26 5.96 -14.54
C ASN A 70 5.55 4.49 -14.87
N GLN A 71 6.64 4.21 -15.59
CA GLN A 71 7.01 2.85 -15.92
C GLN A 71 7.78 2.23 -14.76
N GLU A 72 7.43 0.99 -14.42
CA GLU A 72 8.15 0.21 -13.44
C GLU A 72 9.53 -0.22 -13.97
N VAL A 73 10.50 -0.21 -13.06
CA VAL A 73 11.87 -0.64 -13.26
C VAL A 73 12.16 -1.71 -12.21
N ASP A 74 12.79 -2.79 -12.65
CA ASP A 74 13.26 -3.86 -11.79
C ASP A 74 14.36 -3.38 -10.83
N VAL A 75 14.52 -4.08 -9.70
CA VAL A 75 15.47 -3.73 -8.64
C VAL A 75 16.91 -3.73 -9.16
N ASP A 76 17.27 -4.69 -10.01
CA ASP A 76 18.61 -4.79 -10.60
C ASP A 76 18.95 -3.53 -11.42
N THR A 77 18.07 -3.13 -12.34
CA THR A 77 18.24 -1.93 -13.16
C THR A 77 18.23 -0.66 -12.32
N ALA A 78 17.32 -0.55 -11.34
CA ALA A 78 17.27 0.59 -10.42
C ALA A 78 18.57 0.71 -9.60
N THR A 79 19.16 -0.41 -9.20
CA THR A 79 20.42 -0.48 -8.45
C THR A 79 21.59 0.01 -9.28
N ILE A 80 21.71 -0.47 -10.53
CA ILE A 80 22.76 -0.02 -11.46
C ILE A 80 22.66 1.50 -11.69
N VAL A 81 21.45 2.02 -11.88
CA VAL A 81 21.24 3.47 -12.04
C VAL A 81 21.65 4.22 -10.77
N ALA A 82 21.26 3.74 -9.59
CA ALA A 82 21.62 4.37 -8.32
C ALA A 82 23.13 4.40 -8.08
N GLU A 83 23.83 3.30 -8.37
CA GLU A 83 25.29 3.21 -8.28
C GLU A 83 25.99 4.22 -9.20
N GLU A 84 25.49 4.45 -10.42
CA GLU A 84 26.04 5.46 -11.33
C GLU A 84 25.92 6.90 -10.79
N PHE A 85 24.95 7.15 -9.90
CA PHE A 85 24.79 8.42 -9.22
C PHE A 85 25.52 8.49 -7.87
N GLY A 86 26.25 7.43 -7.50
CA GLY A 86 26.97 7.32 -6.22
C GLY A 86 26.03 7.10 -5.03
N VAL A 87 24.84 6.56 -5.26
CA VAL A 87 23.85 6.24 -4.23
C VAL A 87 23.95 4.75 -3.91
N THR A 88 24.16 4.42 -2.64
CA THR A 88 24.20 3.01 -2.21
C THR A 88 22.78 2.48 -2.09
N VAL A 89 22.52 1.30 -2.64
CA VAL A 89 21.22 0.64 -2.53
C VAL A 89 21.28 -0.46 -1.48
N THR A 90 20.36 -0.40 -0.52
CA THR A 90 20.08 -1.50 0.39
C THR A 90 18.76 -2.13 -0.02
N GLU A 91 18.82 -3.40 -0.45
CA GLU A 91 17.61 -4.19 -0.65
C GLU A 91 17.04 -4.54 0.73
N VAL A 92 15.83 -4.05 1.00
CA VAL A 92 15.07 -4.37 2.19
C VAL A 92 13.92 -5.26 1.78
N GLU A 93 13.57 -6.21 2.65
CA GLU A 93 12.32 -6.95 2.48
C GLU A 93 11.17 -5.93 2.40
N PRO A 94 10.20 -6.14 1.51
CA PRO A 94 9.01 -5.31 1.47
C PRO A 94 8.43 -5.19 2.88
N GLU A 95 8.05 -3.97 3.28
CA GLU A 95 7.29 -3.79 4.50
C GLU A 95 6.12 -4.79 4.43
N GLU A 96 6.08 -5.74 5.37
CA GLU A 96 5.02 -6.72 5.45
C GLU A 96 3.70 -5.97 5.44
N ASP A 97 2.89 -6.17 4.41
CA ASP A 97 1.58 -5.54 4.35
C ASP A 97 0.82 -6.00 5.60
N PRO A 98 0.39 -5.10 6.49
CA PRO A 98 -0.34 -5.50 7.69
C PRO A 98 -1.67 -6.21 7.37
N THR A 99 -2.10 -6.22 6.11
CA THR A 99 -3.25 -6.98 5.61
C THR A 99 -2.90 -8.33 4.99
N ASP A 100 -1.62 -8.64 4.77
CA ASP A 100 -1.18 -9.95 4.30
C ASP A 100 -1.35 -10.98 5.42
N ILE A 101 -2.33 -11.86 5.24
CA ILE A 101 -2.58 -12.97 6.15
C ILE A 101 -1.64 -14.10 5.76
N ILE A 102 -0.59 -14.32 6.57
CA ILE A 102 0.29 -15.49 6.40
C ILE A 102 -0.54 -16.75 6.67
N GLU A 103 -0.80 -17.54 5.63
CA GLU A 103 -1.43 -18.85 5.78
C GLU A 103 -0.42 -19.84 6.37
N ILE A 104 -0.49 -20.04 7.68
CA ILE A 104 0.31 -21.06 8.38
C ILE A 104 -0.48 -22.36 8.32
N GLU A 105 -0.01 -23.33 7.53
CA GLU A 105 -0.56 -24.69 7.54
C GLU A 105 -0.15 -25.42 8.82
N ASP A 106 -1.14 -25.79 9.64
CA ASP A 106 -0.94 -26.65 10.80
C ASP A 106 -0.51 -28.06 10.37
N ALA A 107 0.42 -28.66 11.13
CA ALA A 107 0.78 -30.06 10.93
C ALA A 107 -0.44 -30.98 11.10
N PRO A 108 -0.60 -32.06 10.31
CA PRO A 108 -1.78 -32.93 10.38
C PRO A 108 -2.04 -33.52 11.78
N GLU A 109 -0.97 -33.69 12.56
CA GLU A 109 -0.98 -34.24 13.92
C GLU A 109 -1.42 -33.23 15.00
N THR A 110 -1.37 -31.92 14.73
CA THR A 110 -1.79 -30.86 15.67
C THR A 110 -3.23 -30.39 15.45
N LEU A 111 -3.90 -30.92 14.42
CA LEU A 111 -5.28 -30.54 14.08
C LEU A 111 -6.25 -30.89 15.21
N LYS A 112 -7.07 -29.90 15.60
CA LYS A 112 -8.11 -30.04 16.62
C LYS A 112 -9.49 -29.82 16.01
N PRO A 113 -10.52 -30.55 16.48
CA PRO A 113 -11.89 -30.27 16.08
C PRO A 113 -12.29 -28.86 16.56
N ARG A 114 -12.86 -28.07 15.64
CA ARG A 114 -13.35 -26.72 15.92
C ARG A 114 -14.83 -26.59 15.57
N PRO A 115 -15.59 -25.74 16.29
CA PRO A 115 -16.98 -25.42 15.94
C PRO A 115 -17.10 -24.98 14.47
N PRO A 116 -18.08 -25.50 13.71
CA PRO A 116 -18.35 -24.98 12.38
C PRO A 116 -18.90 -23.55 12.46
N VAL A 117 -18.51 -22.73 11.49
CA VAL A 117 -19.07 -21.40 11.25
C VAL A 117 -19.95 -21.49 10.01
N VAL A 118 -21.22 -21.09 10.14
CA VAL A 118 -22.24 -21.22 9.10
C VAL A 118 -22.85 -19.86 8.82
N THR A 119 -22.68 -19.34 7.61
CA THR A 119 -23.31 -18.09 7.17
C THR A 119 -24.60 -18.38 6.41
N ILE A 120 -25.66 -17.64 6.71
CA ILE A 120 -26.92 -17.74 5.97
C ILE A 120 -27.05 -16.51 5.06
N MET A 121 -26.99 -16.75 3.75
CA MET A 121 -27.06 -15.72 2.72
C MET A 121 -28.32 -15.89 1.85
N GLY A 122 -28.74 -14.83 1.16
CA GLY A 122 -29.89 -14.86 0.27
C GLY A 122 -30.62 -13.51 0.17
N HIS A 123 -31.63 -13.43 -0.70
CA HIS A 123 -32.40 -12.20 -0.95
C HIS A 123 -33.20 -11.74 0.29
N VAL A 124 -33.67 -10.48 0.26
CA VAL A 124 -34.59 -9.92 1.26
C VAL A 124 -35.86 -10.77 1.35
N ASP A 125 -36.46 -10.85 2.55
CA ASP A 125 -37.71 -11.59 2.84
C ASP A 125 -37.70 -13.12 2.61
N HIS A 126 -36.54 -13.74 2.37
CA HIS A 126 -36.41 -15.20 2.32
C HIS A 126 -36.41 -15.89 3.70
N GLY A 127 -36.70 -15.14 4.77
CA GLY A 127 -36.80 -15.70 6.14
C GLY A 127 -35.47 -16.14 6.75
N LYS A 128 -34.32 -15.60 6.31
CA LYS A 128 -32.99 -15.91 6.86
C LYS A 128 -32.94 -15.69 8.38
N THR A 129 -33.33 -14.50 8.81
CA THR A 129 -33.41 -14.09 10.22
C THR A 129 -34.43 -14.92 10.99
N SER A 130 -35.57 -15.22 10.36
CA SER A 130 -36.63 -16.04 10.98
C SER A 130 -36.17 -17.48 11.21
N LEU A 131 -35.41 -18.06 10.29
CA LEU A 131 -34.79 -19.37 10.46
C LEU A 131 -33.80 -19.35 11.63
N LEU A 132 -32.96 -18.31 11.72
CA LEU A 132 -32.04 -18.15 12.84
C LEU A 132 -32.76 -17.95 14.17
N ASP A 133 -33.85 -17.18 14.19
CA ASP A 133 -34.71 -16.97 15.35
C ASP A 133 -35.26 -18.29 15.92
N VAL A 134 -35.73 -19.18 15.05
CA VAL A 134 -36.20 -20.51 15.47
C VAL A 134 -35.05 -21.34 16.04
N ILE A 135 -33.88 -21.34 15.39
CA ILE A 135 -32.72 -22.10 15.84
C ILE A 135 -32.21 -21.60 17.21
N ARG A 136 -32.25 -20.28 17.46
CA ARG A 136 -31.80 -19.68 18.73
C ARG A 136 -32.87 -19.58 19.80
N GLN A 137 -34.12 -19.97 19.51
CA GLN A 137 -35.28 -19.81 20.40
C GLN A 137 -35.47 -18.34 20.86
N THR A 138 -35.23 -17.38 19.96
CA THR A 138 -35.51 -15.96 20.23
C THR A 138 -36.37 -15.36 19.11
N ASN A 139 -36.73 -14.09 19.25
CA ASN A 139 -37.50 -13.36 18.24
C ASN A 139 -36.91 -11.96 18.04
N VAL A 140 -35.75 -11.87 17.38
CA VAL A 140 -35.08 -10.60 17.09
C VAL A 140 -35.73 -9.93 15.88
N THR A 141 -36.31 -10.70 14.95
CA THR A 141 -37.02 -10.18 13.78
C THR A 141 -38.13 -9.20 14.21
N ALA A 142 -38.81 -9.45 15.33
CA ALA A 142 -39.86 -8.57 15.85
C ALA A 142 -39.35 -7.24 16.45
N GLY A 143 -38.07 -7.15 16.82
CA GLY A 143 -37.46 -5.95 17.41
C GLY A 143 -36.66 -5.10 16.43
N GLU A 144 -36.35 -5.61 15.23
CA GLU A 144 -35.59 -4.89 14.21
C GLU A 144 -36.48 -3.96 13.38
N ALA A 145 -35.95 -2.79 13.03
CA ALA A 145 -36.63 -1.82 12.20
C ALA A 145 -36.95 -2.43 10.83
N GLY A 146 -38.23 -2.52 10.48
CA GLY A 146 -38.69 -3.11 9.23
C GLY A 146 -38.82 -4.63 9.22
N GLY A 147 -38.59 -5.32 10.35
CA GLY A 147 -38.74 -6.78 10.43
C GLY A 147 -37.67 -7.57 9.65
N ILE A 148 -36.51 -6.94 9.42
CA ILE A 148 -35.43 -7.43 8.56
C ILE A 148 -34.07 -7.13 9.22
N THR A 149 -33.09 -8.01 8.99
CA THR A 149 -31.74 -7.83 9.53
C THR A 149 -30.95 -6.76 8.80
N GLN A 150 -30.48 -5.77 9.57
CA GLN A 150 -29.71 -4.61 9.09
C GLN A 150 -28.21 -4.72 9.42
N HIS A 151 -27.85 -5.52 10.43
CA HIS A 151 -26.47 -5.67 10.89
C HIS A 151 -26.01 -7.11 10.79
N ILE A 152 -24.72 -7.32 10.52
CA ILE A 152 -24.12 -8.65 10.60
C ILE A 152 -24.06 -9.05 12.07
N GLY A 153 -24.59 -10.23 12.40
CA GLY A 153 -24.62 -10.77 13.75
C GLY A 153 -24.01 -12.16 13.82
N ALA A 154 -23.25 -12.44 14.88
CA ALA A 154 -22.71 -13.77 15.15
C ALA A 154 -23.35 -14.36 16.41
N TYR A 155 -23.85 -15.59 16.32
CA TYR A 155 -24.52 -16.25 17.44
C TYR A 155 -24.05 -17.69 17.56
N GLN A 156 -23.87 -18.16 18.79
CA GLN A 156 -23.43 -19.54 19.05
C GLN A 156 -24.57 -20.36 19.65
N VAL A 157 -24.88 -21.49 19.03
CA VAL A 157 -25.89 -22.44 19.46
C VAL A 157 -25.23 -23.77 19.82
N ARG A 158 -25.76 -24.47 20.81
CA ARG A 158 -25.29 -25.81 21.20
C ARG A 158 -26.24 -26.88 20.64
N TYR A 159 -25.69 -27.86 19.93
CA TYR A 159 -26.42 -29.01 19.40
C TYR A 159 -25.62 -30.29 19.65
N ASN A 160 -26.20 -31.27 20.34
CA ASN A 160 -25.54 -32.53 20.72
C ASN A 160 -24.13 -32.31 21.31
N ASP A 161 -24.02 -31.41 22.30
CA ASP A 161 -22.78 -30.95 22.95
C ASP A 161 -21.73 -30.26 22.08
N ASN A 162 -21.99 -30.13 20.78
CA ASN A 162 -21.17 -29.35 19.87
C ASN A 162 -21.66 -27.89 19.79
N LYS A 163 -20.71 -26.96 19.70
CA LYS A 163 -21.01 -25.56 19.44
C LYS A 163 -21.04 -25.33 17.93
N ILE A 164 -21.99 -24.54 17.47
CA ILE A 164 -22.11 -24.10 16.07
C ILE A 164 -22.26 -22.59 16.09
N THR A 165 -21.45 -21.88 15.31
CA THR A 165 -21.54 -20.42 15.18
C THR A 165 -22.28 -20.08 13.89
N PHE A 166 -23.36 -19.32 13.99
CA PHE A 166 -24.10 -18.81 12.84
C PHE A 166 -23.77 -17.34 12.60
N LEU A 167 -23.59 -16.97 11.33
CA LEU A 167 -23.46 -15.59 10.88
C LEU A 167 -24.72 -15.19 10.11
N ASP A 168 -25.45 -14.22 10.65
CA ASP A 168 -26.57 -13.58 9.98
C ASP A 168 -26.06 -12.40 9.15
N THR A 169 -26.54 -12.28 7.91
CA THR A 169 -26.11 -11.24 6.98
C THR A 169 -27.32 -10.47 6.43
N PRO A 170 -27.25 -9.13 6.35
CA PRO A 170 -28.28 -8.34 5.68
C PRO A 170 -28.49 -8.81 4.23
N GLY A 171 -29.75 -8.80 3.77
CA GLY A 171 -30.11 -9.20 2.41
C GLY A 171 -30.29 -8.06 1.42
N HIS A 172 -30.17 -6.81 1.87
CA HIS A 172 -30.36 -5.60 1.06
C HIS A 172 -29.05 -5.26 0.35
N GLU A 173 -29.13 -4.86 -0.91
CA GLU A 173 -28.03 -4.14 -1.58
C GLU A 173 -27.94 -2.69 -1.06
#